data_AF-A0A3A8PBV9-F1
#
_entry.id   AF-A0A3A8PBV9-F1
#
_cell.length_a   1.000
_cell.length_b   1.000
_cell.length_c   1.000
_cell.angle_alpha   90.00
_cell.angle_beta   90.00
_cell.angle_gamma   90.00
#
_symmetry.space_group_name_H-M   'P 1'
#
loop_
_entity.id
_entity.type
_entity.pdbx_description
1 polymer ?
#
loop_
_entity_poly.entity_id
_entity_poly.type
_entity_poly.pdbx_seq_one_letter_code
_entity_poly.pdbx_strand_id
1 'polypeptide(L)'
;METRRSRTWWVQRFFAVGLAVAAVGCGAAQEADGAQAAPDAEEQALGACTHSITTNTYVGVDYWGTLVFKNTGTVAIANPQISIDVPSGVTCDDDQPGWTHTQSSRTCTFTRTSALTVAVNASYTFNYSTTSNTSFTATNVKVQSDSCGGTTPPPGTGLTANQKKVSEALTSIWENDTPTLDYAYSENIDDGRGYTSGRAGFCTGTGDAIQVVQCYRALRTEANGNRLAKYWNALTVINNRFLSTGESQASTAELDAVGNWTADWAASFNTAATKADFKLCQDQVSDALYYTPIMNEATRWGFTQALTKAALYDAAINHGESGAKAIIRSANTALGNSGQVAPVIGYNGITENAWLQKFLEKRRDVLAGDSTWVDAVDRVAAYEKQRRLGNWSLGTALRNDVRARDCWGTTYPSSGYTVRLINPDGTWSTPGSYTYACQ
;
A
#
# COMPACT_ATOMS: atom_id res chain seq x y z
N MET A 1 -1.77 45.24 -2.47
CA MET A 1 -2.31 43.87 -2.65
C MET A 1 -1.11 42.95 -2.88
N GLU A 2 -0.47 42.54 -1.79
CA GLU A 2 0.72 41.71 -1.84
C GLU A 2 0.33 40.29 -2.23
N THR A 3 0.94 39.83 -3.32
CA THR A 3 0.94 38.44 -3.76
C THR A 3 1.62 37.59 -2.69
N ARG A 4 0.83 36.85 -1.91
CA ARG A 4 1.30 35.71 -1.11
C ARG A 4 1.87 34.66 -2.06
N ARG A 5 3.13 34.86 -2.46
CA ARG A 5 3.95 33.94 -3.24
C ARG A 5 4.24 32.70 -2.39
N SER A 6 3.50 31.62 -2.65
CA SER A 6 3.97 30.24 -2.87
C SER A 6 5.15 29.66 -2.07
N ARG A 7 5.41 30.13 -0.85
CA ARG A 7 6.35 29.52 0.09
C ARG A 7 5.59 29.29 1.40
N THR A 8 5.75 28.10 1.97
CA THR A 8 5.23 27.66 3.28
C THR A 8 3.72 27.38 3.40
N TRP A 9 3.15 26.54 2.54
CA TRP A 9 1.88 25.82 2.84
C TRP A 9 2.12 24.36 3.29
N TRP A 10 3.31 23.82 3.01
CA TRP A 10 3.72 22.44 3.29
C TRP A 10 4.09 22.16 4.75
N VAL A 11 4.44 23.20 5.52
CA VAL A 11 5.22 23.08 6.77
C VAL A 11 4.38 22.70 8.00
N GLN A 12 3.06 22.81 7.97
CA GLN A 12 2.26 22.73 9.20
C GLN A 12 1.47 21.44 9.39
N ARG A 13 1.38 20.56 8.39
CA ARG A 13 0.22 19.66 8.33
C ARG A 13 0.52 18.17 8.50
N PHE A 14 1.70 17.63 8.22
CA PHE A 14 1.94 16.23 8.61
C PHE A 14 2.34 16.12 10.11
N PHE A 15 1.42 16.28 11.05
CA PHE A 15 1.51 15.76 12.43
C PHE A 15 0.32 14.79 12.58
N ALA A 16 0.37 13.54 13.02
CA ALA A 16 1.38 12.64 13.54
C ALA A 16 0.85 11.22 13.25
N VAL A 17 1.69 10.26 12.85
CA VAL A 17 1.35 8.82 12.90
C VAL A 17 2.61 8.07 13.32
N GLY A 18 2.75 7.83 14.62
CA GLY A 18 3.78 6.96 15.18
C GLY A 18 3.34 5.50 15.03
N LEU A 19 4.15 4.71 14.32
CA LEU A 19 4.01 3.26 14.22
C LEU A 19 4.99 2.62 15.21
N ALA A 20 4.51 2.21 16.38
CA ALA A 20 5.32 1.50 17.37
C ALA A 20 5.38 -0.01 17.04
N VAL A 21 6.59 -0.56 16.89
CA VAL A 21 6.84 -2.01 16.78
C VAL A 21 7.91 -2.40 17.80
N ALA A 22 7.60 -3.43 18.60
CA ALA A 22 8.44 -3.90 19.72
C ALA A 22 9.55 -4.87 19.26
N ALA A 23 10.75 -4.70 19.83
CA ALA A 23 11.96 -5.48 19.54
C ALA A 23 12.25 -6.58 20.59
N VAL A 24 12.84 -7.70 20.13
CA VAL A 24 13.52 -8.71 20.98
C VAL A 24 14.81 -9.16 20.28
N GLY A 25 15.97 -8.91 20.90
CA GLY A 25 17.32 -9.44 20.52
C GLY A 25 17.53 -10.87 21.06
N CYS A 26 18.64 -11.59 20.88
CA CYS A 26 20.01 -11.41 20.34
C CYS A 26 20.58 -12.83 20.09
N GLY A 27 21.61 -12.98 19.25
CA GLY A 27 22.45 -14.20 19.23
C GLY A 27 23.36 -14.32 18.00
N ALA A 28 24.67 -14.21 18.20
CA ALA A 28 25.73 -14.22 17.18
C ALA A 28 26.41 -15.60 17.02
N ALA A 29 26.96 -15.91 15.84
CA ALA A 29 28.16 -16.75 15.63
C ALA A 29 28.63 -16.70 14.14
N GLN A 30 29.91 -17.03 13.93
CA GLN A 30 30.84 -16.64 12.85
C GLN A 30 30.94 -17.54 11.60
N GLU A 31 31.42 -16.89 10.52
CA GLU A 31 32.40 -17.25 9.45
C GLU A 31 32.47 -18.66 8.80
N ALA A 32 32.48 -18.69 7.45
CA ALA A 32 33.60 -19.24 6.64
C ALA A 32 33.41 -19.04 5.12
N ASP A 33 34.55 -18.78 4.46
CA ASP A 33 34.86 -18.51 3.04
C ASP A 33 34.45 -19.57 2.00
N GLY A 34 34.38 -19.15 0.72
CA GLY A 34 34.61 -20.05 -0.43
C GLY A 34 33.93 -19.66 -1.75
N ALA A 35 34.68 -19.05 -2.65
CA ALA A 35 34.28 -18.54 -3.97
C ALA A 35 33.84 -19.61 -4.99
N GLN A 36 32.83 -19.30 -5.82
CA GLN A 36 32.89 -19.42 -7.30
C GLN A 36 31.62 -18.86 -7.97
N ALA A 37 31.83 -18.15 -9.08
CA ALA A 37 30.83 -17.37 -9.79
C ALA A 37 29.85 -18.21 -10.64
N ALA A 38 28.56 -17.88 -10.51
CA ALA A 38 27.44 -18.03 -11.46
C ALA A 38 26.22 -17.31 -10.81
N PRO A 39 25.09 -16.94 -11.47
CA PRO A 39 24.71 -16.92 -12.90
C PRO A 39 24.01 -15.57 -13.30
N ASP A 40 23.55 -15.43 -14.56
CA ASP A 40 22.43 -14.54 -14.86
C ASP A 40 21.13 -15.21 -14.36
N ALA A 41 20.65 -14.80 -13.19
CA ALA A 41 19.34 -15.16 -12.68
C ALA A 41 18.59 -13.89 -12.29
N GLU A 42 17.46 -13.64 -12.95
CA GLU A 42 16.54 -12.56 -12.64
C GLU A 42 16.07 -12.66 -11.18
N GLU A 43 16.50 -11.73 -10.31
CA GLU A 43 16.22 -11.76 -8.89
C GLU A 43 14.96 -10.93 -8.56
N GLN A 44 13.87 -11.63 -8.22
CA GLN A 44 12.55 -11.10 -7.88
C GLN A 44 12.53 -10.44 -6.48
N ALA A 45 11.79 -9.33 -6.34
CA ALA A 45 11.62 -8.57 -5.10
C ALA A 45 10.99 -9.38 -3.93
N LEU A 46 11.49 -9.18 -2.70
CA LEU A 46 10.99 -9.82 -1.49
C LEU A 46 9.71 -9.16 -0.95
N GLY A 47 8.55 -9.73 -1.27
CA GLY A 47 7.25 -9.39 -0.68
C GLY A 47 7.06 -9.90 0.75
N ALA A 48 5.96 -9.51 1.41
CA ALA A 48 5.66 -9.82 2.83
C ALA A 48 5.81 -11.31 3.18
N CYS A 49 5.48 -12.20 2.25
CA CYS A 49 5.77 -13.63 2.35
C CYS A 49 6.45 -14.16 1.09
N THR A 50 7.64 -13.66 0.79
CA THR A 50 8.51 -14.40 -0.12
C THR A 50 8.97 -15.71 0.48
N HIS A 51 9.22 -16.67 -0.41
CA HIS A 51 9.73 -17.97 -0.04
C HIS A 51 10.69 -18.46 -1.11
N SER A 52 11.67 -19.24 -0.69
CA SER A 52 12.54 -19.98 -1.60
C SER A 52 12.26 -21.46 -1.47
N ILE A 53 12.17 -22.17 -2.59
CA ILE A 53 12.09 -23.63 -2.59
C ILE A 53 13.50 -24.18 -2.42
N THR A 54 13.71 -24.91 -1.33
CA THR A 54 15.02 -25.49 -0.95
C THR A 54 15.08 -27.00 -1.20
N THR A 55 13.93 -27.65 -1.40
CA THR A 55 13.83 -29.05 -1.81
C THR A 55 12.57 -29.22 -2.65
N ASN A 56 12.65 -29.96 -3.76
CA ASN A 56 11.54 -30.31 -4.63
C ASN A 56 11.85 -31.61 -5.34
N THR A 57 11.43 -32.73 -4.76
CA THR A 57 11.75 -34.07 -5.24
C THR A 57 10.52 -34.95 -5.20
N TYR A 58 10.25 -35.68 -6.28
CA TYR A 58 9.26 -36.76 -6.29
C TYR A 58 9.93 -38.08 -6.68
N VAL A 59 9.83 -39.07 -5.80
CA VAL A 59 10.41 -40.41 -5.96
C VAL A 59 9.31 -41.35 -6.40
N GLY A 60 9.31 -41.71 -7.69
CA GLY A 60 8.22 -42.47 -8.31
C GLY A 60 8.02 -43.87 -7.72
N VAL A 61 9.11 -44.55 -7.36
CA VAL A 61 9.02 -45.89 -6.74
C VAL A 61 8.33 -45.87 -5.37
N ASP A 62 8.34 -44.73 -4.69
CA ASP A 62 7.74 -44.52 -3.38
C ASP A 62 6.39 -43.79 -3.47
N TYR A 63 6.00 -43.37 -4.68
CA TYR A 63 4.84 -42.50 -4.95
C TYR A 63 4.82 -41.23 -4.09
N TRP A 64 6.01 -40.72 -3.75
CA TRP A 64 6.16 -39.73 -2.69
C TRP A 64 6.93 -38.49 -3.13
N GLY A 65 6.35 -37.34 -2.88
CA GLY A 65 6.90 -36.01 -3.11
C GLY A 65 7.24 -35.30 -1.81
N THR A 66 8.40 -34.65 -1.80
CA THR A 66 8.85 -33.78 -0.71
C THR A 66 9.22 -32.42 -1.26
N LEU A 67 8.54 -31.40 -0.75
CA LEU A 67 8.76 -29.98 -1.03
C LEU A 67 9.16 -29.28 0.27
N VAL A 68 10.27 -28.55 0.28
CA VAL A 68 10.67 -27.71 1.41
C VAL A 68 10.72 -26.27 0.96
N PHE A 69 9.88 -25.42 1.53
CA PHE A 69 9.95 -23.97 1.31
C PHE A 69 10.49 -23.28 2.56
N LYS A 70 11.37 -22.32 2.37
CA LYS A 70 11.85 -21.41 3.42
C LYS A 70 11.09 -20.09 3.31
N ASN A 71 10.53 -19.62 4.41
CA ASN A 71 9.97 -18.27 4.46
C ASN A 71 11.12 -17.24 4.42
N THR A 72 11.25 -16.55 3.30
CA THR A 72 12.22 -15.46 3.09
C THR A 72 11.54 -14.09 3.11
N GLY A 73 10.26 -14.03 3.47
CA GLY A 73 9.48 -12.82 3.61
C GLY A 73 9.70 -12.12 4.94
N THR A 74 8.99 -11.02 5.14
CA THR A 74 9.10 -10.16 6.32
C THR A 74 8.06 -10.46 7.40
N VAL A 75 7.08 -11.33 7.13
CA VAL A 75 6.09 -11.81 8.12
C VAL A 75 5.98 -13.34 8.14
N ALA A 76 5.40 -13.89 9.21
CA ALA A 76 5.13 -15.32 9.30
C ALA A 76 4.04 -15.74 8.29
N ILE A 77 4.22 -16.89 7.64
CA ILE A 77 3.25 -17.49 6.74
C ILE A 77 2.25 -18.30 7.57
N ALA A 78 0.99 -17.85 7.65
CA ALA A 78 -0.06 -18.52 8.40
C ALA A 78 -1.01 -19.27 7.46
N ASN A 79 -1.27 -20.54 7.75
CA ASN A 79 -2.19 -21.40 7.00
C ASN A 79 -1.93 -21.38 5.48
N PRO A 80 -0.75 -21.85 5.03
CA PRO A 80 -0.37 -21.77 3.62
C PRO A 80 -1.28 -22.60 2.70
N GLN A 81 -1.47 -22.10 1.49
CA GLN A 81 -1.92 -22.86 0.32
C GLN A 81 -0.71 -23.14 -0.57
N ILE A 82 -0.57 -24.37 -1.05
CA ILE A 82 0.55 -24.80 -1.89
C ILE A 82 0.00 -25.29 -3.22
N SER A 83 0.43 -24.69 -4.33
CA SER A 83 0.10 -25.16 -5.68
C SER A 83 1.34 -25.69 -6.39
N ILE A 84 1.19 -26.82 -7.07
CA ILE A 84 2.24 -27.46 -7.87
C ILE A 84 1.67 -27.99 -9.19
N ASP A 85 2.47 -27.97 -10.26
CA ASP A 85 2.15 -28.65 -11.50
C ASP A 85 2.82 -30.03 -11.56
N VAL A 86 2.01 -31.04 -11.88
CA VAL A 86 2.44 -32.43 -12.10
C VAL A 86 2.46 -32.77 -13.60
N PRO A 87 3.12 -33.87 -14.03
CA PRO A 87 3.12 -34.28 -15.43
C PRO A 87 1.71 -34.51 -15.99
N SER A 88 1.56 -34.37 -17.30
CA SER A 88 0.26 -34.56 -17.96
C SER A 88 -0.28 -35.97 -17.71
N GLY A 89 -1.53 -36.07 -17.24
CA GLY A 89 -2.17 -37.36 -16.93
C GLY A 89 -1.85 -37.93 -15.54
N VAL A 90 -1.05 -37.22 -14.73
CA VAL A 90 -0.78 -37.56 -13.32
C VAL A 90 -1.79 -36.85 -12.42
N THR A 91 -2.26 -37.54 -11.38
CA THR A 91 -3.25 -37.03 -10.42
C THR A 91 -2.65 -37.01 -9.03
N CYS A 92 -2.81 -35.93 -8.27
CA CYS A 92 -2.50 -35.93 -6.84
C CYS A 92 -3.59 -36.71 -6.09
N ASP A 93 -3.22 -37.58 -5.16
CA ASP A 93 -4.12 -38.62 -4.67
C ASP A 93 -4.13 -38.82 -3.15
N ASP A 94 -3.42 -37.97 -2.38
CA ASP A 94 -3.42 -38.02 -0.92
C ASP A 94 -3.59 -36.64 -0.27
N ASP A 95 -4.45 -36.62 0.75
CA ASP A 95 -4.68 -35.51 1.64
C ASP A 95 -3.97 -35.77 2.97
N GLN A 96 -2.71 -35.34 3.06
CA GLN A 96 -1.95 -35.41 4.30
C GLN A 96 -2.72 -34.77 5.47
N PRO A 97 -2.54 -35.25 6.72
CA PRO A 97 -3.24 -34.72 7.88
C PRO A 97 -3.22 -33.18 7.98
N GLY A 98 -4.42 -32.60 7.96
CA GLY A 98 -4.63 -31.15 8.00
C GLY A 98 -4.49 -30.44 6.66
N TRP A 99 -4.54 -31.16 5.54
CA TRP A 99 -4.62 -30.63 4.18
C TRP A 99 -5.83 -31.19 3.44
N THR A 100 -6.29 -30.45 2.44
CA THR A 100 -7.22 -30.91 1.41
C THR A 100 -6.73 -30.41 0.07
N HIS A 101 -6.87 -31.19 -1.00
CA HIS A 101 -6.46 -30.77 -2.33
C HIS A 101 -7.62 -30.67 -3.33
N THR A 102 -7.37 -29.87 -4.36
CA THR A 102 -8.14 -29.85 -5.61
C THR A 102 -7.16 -29.95 -6.77
N GLN A 103 -7.59 -30.49 -7.90
CA GLN A 103 -6.78 -30.52 -9.11
C GLN A 103 -7.54 -29.97 -10.30
N SER A 104 -6.92 -29.05 -11.02
CA SER A 104 -7.42 -28.51 -12.29
C SER A 104 -6.36 -28.71 -13.36
N SER A 105 -6.68 -29.54 -14.36
CA SER A 105 -5.69 -29.99 -15.35
C SER A 105 -4.47 -30.62 -14.65
N ARG A 106 -3.29 -30.01 -14.79
CA ARG A 106 -2.04 -30.45 -14.19
C ARG A 106 -1.69 -29.79 -12.86
N THR A 107 -2.47 -28.81 -12.41
CA THR A 107 -2.18 -28.07 -11.19
C THR A 107 -2.93 -28.67 -10.01
N CYS A 108 -2.19 -29.18 -9.03
CA CYS A 108 -2.74 -29.57 -7.72
C CYS A 108 -2.60 -28.39 -6.76
N THR A 109 -3.68 -28.04 -6.07
CA THR A 109 -3.70 -26.97 -5.05
C THR A 109 -4.13 -27.56 -3.72
N PHE A 110 -3.19 -27.58 -2.78
CA PHE A 110 -3.34 -28.06 -1.42
C PHE A 110 -3.63 -26.89 -0.49
N THR A 111 -4.74 -26.94 0.22
CA THR A 111 -5.19 -25.92 1.15
C THR A 111 -5.11 -26.46 2.57
N ARG A 112 -4.50 -25.70 3.48
CA ARG A 112 -4.38 -26.08 4.88
C ARG A 112 -5.74 -25.99 5.58
N THR A 113 -6.14 -27.04 6.29
CA THR A 113 -7.41 -27.11 7.05
C THR A 113 -7.21 -27.02 8.57
N SER A 114 -5.97 -26.95 9.05
CA SER A 114 -5.63 -26.82 10.47
C SER A 114 -4.49 -25.81 10.68
N ALA A 115 -4.47 -25.15 11.84
CA ALA A 115 -3.54 -24.06 12.11
C ALA A 115 -2.07 -24.45 11.84
N LEU A 116 -1.38 -23.63 11.05
CA LEU A 116 0.06 -23.77 10.77
C LEU A 116 0.67 -22.38 10.66
N THR A 117 1.86 -22.19 11.23
CA THR A 117 2.61 -20.93 11.09
C THR A 117 4.08 -21.24 10.79
N VAL A 118 4.59 -20.66 9.71
CA VAL A 118 6.00 -20.74 9.33
C VAL A 118 6.63 -19.38 9.59
N ALA A 119 7.42 -19.30 10.67
CA ALA A 119 8.09 -18.06 11.07
C ALA A 119 9.04 -17.55 9.97
N VAL A 120 9.38 -16.26 10.01
CA VAL A 120 10.40 -15.67 9.12
C VAL A 120 11.70 -16.46 9.26
N ASN A 121 12.35 -16.77 8.13
CA ASN A 121 13.54 -17.62 8.01
C ASN A 121 13.37 -19.10 8.38
N ALA A 122 12.18 -19.54 8.81
CA ALA A 122 11.92 -20.96 9.04
C ALA A 122 11.60 -21.70 7.73
N SER A 123 11.93 -22.99 7.70
CA SER A 123 11.55 -23.89 6.62
C SER A 123 10.38 -24.77 7.04
N TYR A 124 9.51 -25.11 6.08
CA TYR A 124 8.45 -26.07 6.27
C TYR A 124 8.52 -27.16 5.18
N THR A 125 8.40 -28.41 5.63
CA THR A 125 8.35 -29.58 4.76
C THR A 125 6.91 -29.93 4.47
N PHE A 126 6.53 -29.85 3.20
CA PHE A 126 5.27 -30.31 2.66
C PHE A 126 5.49 -31.60 1.88
N ASN A 127 4.68 -32.62 2.15
CA ASN A 127 4.70 -33.86 1.40
C ASN A 127 3.40 -34.03 0.61
N TYR A 128 3.49 -34.69 -0.53
CA TYR A 128 2.36 -35.01 -1.39
C TYR A 128 2.61 -36.35 -2.10
N SER A 129 1.56 -37.03 -2.53
CA SER A 129 1.65 -38.19 -3.42
C SER A 129 0.95 -37.94 -4.74
N THR A 130 1.25 -38.78 -5.72
CA THR A 130 0.51 -38.80 -6.99
C THR A 130 0.35 -40.23 -7.49
N THR A 131 -0.46 -40.40 -8.53
CA THR A 131 -0.65 -41.67 -9.22
C THR A 131 0.58 -42.12 -10.04
N SER A 132 1.64 -41.31 -10.15
CA SER A 132 2.81 -41.62 -10.97
C SER A 132 3.84 -42.47 -10.23
N ASN A 133 4.28 -43.54 -10.89
CA ASN A 133 5.37 -44.40 -10.43
C ASN A 133 6.76 -43.98 -10.98
N THR A 134 6.82 -42.85 -11.69
CA THR A 134 8.04 -42.32 -12.30
C THR A 134 8.47 -41.06 -11.54
N SER A 135 9.76 -40.94 -11.24
CA SER A 135 10.29 -39.76 -10.54
C SER A 135 10.22 -38.50 -11.41
N PHE A 136 9.87 -37.37 -10.80
CA PHE A 136 9.82 -36.07 -11.46
C PHE A 136 10.14 -34.93 -10.49
N THR A 137 10.27 -33.71 -11.01
CA THR A 137 10.32 -32.47 -10.22
C THR A 137 9.06 -31.69 -10.53
N ALA A 138 8.27 -31.35 -9.51
CA ALA A 138 7.07 -30.57 -9.71
C ALA A 138 7.43 -29.15 -10.19
N THR A 139 6.63 -28.58 -11.08
CA THR A 139 6.89 -27.24 -11.63
C THR A 139 5.87 -26.23 -11.12
N ASN A 140 6.07 -24.94 -11.42
CA ASN A 140 5.15 -23.86 -11.04
C ASN A 140 4.74 -23.85 -9.56
N VAL A 141 5.69 -24.21 -8.68
CA VAL A 141 5.47 -24.24 -7.23
C VAL A 141 5.13 -22.84 -6.72
N LYS A 142 4.00 -22.72 -6.02
CA LYS A 142 3.56 -21.48 -5.38
C LYS A 142 3.15 -21.75 -3.94
N VAL A 143 3.65 -20.94 -3.01
CA VAL A 143 3.19 -20.90 -1.62
C VAL A 143 2.46 -19.56 -1.39
N GLN A 144 1.19 -19.63 -1.02
CA GLN A 144 0.31 -18.48 -0.75
C GLN A 144 -0.23 -18.58 0.68
N SER A 145 -0.66 -17.49 1.27
CA SER A 145 -1.26 -17.49 2.62
C SER A 145 -2.09 -16.23 2.84
N ASP A 146 -3.12 -16.32 3.69
CA ASP A 146 -3.99 -15.20 4.05
C ASP A 146 -3.25 -14.09 4.82
N SER A 147 -2.21 -14.44 5.59
CA SER A 147 -1.34 -13.44 6.26
C SER A 147 -0.40 -12.72 5.29
N CYS A 148 -0.40 -13.12 4.03
CA CYS A 148 0.57 -12.73 3.02
C CYS A 148 -0.01 -11.89 1.89
N GLY A 149 -1.26 -11.42 1.99
CA GLY A 149 -1.83 -10.47 1.04
C GLY A 149 -1.68 -10.95 -0.40
N GLY A 150 -2.13 -12.17 -0.68
CA GLY A 150 -2.07 -12.80 -1.98
C GLY A 150 -3.38 -13.44 -2.41
N THR A 151 -4.52 -13.01 -1.87
CA THR A 151 -5.71 -13.02 -2.71
C THR A 151 -5.54 -11.86 -3.66
N THR A 152 -5.22 -12.17 -4.93
CA THR A 152 -5.76 -11.35 -6.01
C THR A 152 -7.22 -11.19 -5.64
N PRO A 153 -7.67 -9.99 -5.34
CA PRO A 153 -9.02 -9.86 -4.92
C PRO A 153 -9.90 -10.38 -6.06
N PRO A 154 -11.03 -11.04 -5.77
CA PRO A 154 -11.97 -11.35 -6.84
C PRO A 154 -12.15 -10.08 -7.67
N PRO A 155 -12.16 -10.16 -9.01
CA PRO A 155 -12.26 -8.97 -9.86
C PRO A 155 -13.33 -8.01 -9.32
N GLY A 156 -12.93 -6.92 -8.65
CA GLY A 156 -13.87 -6.02 -7.97
C GLY A 156 -13.51 -5.34 -6.62
N THR A 157 -12.40 -5.66 -5.92
CA THR A 157 -12.17 -5.04 -4.57
C THR A 157 -11.53 -3.65 -4.57
N GLY A 158 -10.65 -3.34 -5.53
CA GLY A 158 -10.04 -2.02 -5.69
C GLY A 158 -10.83 -1.10 -6.63
N LEU A 159 -10.36 0.14 -6.77
CA LEU A 159 -10.67 1.00 -7.91
C LEU A 159 -10.04 0.42 -9.19
N THR A 160 -10.67 0.62 -10.35
CA THR A 160 -10.01 0.41 -11.65
C THR A 160 -8.80 1.36 -11.79
N ALA A 161 -7.87 1.06 -12.70
CA ALA A 161 -6.69 1.92 -12.92
C ALA A 161 -7.06 3.39 -13.17
N ASN A 162 -8.12 3.65 -13.94
CA ASN A 162 -8.61 5.00 -14.22
C ASN A 162 -9.27 5.65 -12.99
N GLN A 163 -10.12 4.92 -12.27
CA GLN A 163 -10.71 5.41 -11.03
C GLN A 163 -9.66 5.72 -9.97
N LYS A 164 -8.61 4.89 -9.86
CA LYS A 164 -7.48 5.12 -8.97
C LYS A 164 -6.73 6.38 -9.35
N LYS A 165 -6.42 6.59 -10.63
CA LYS A 165 -5.82 7.85 -11.12
C LYS A 165 -6.65 9.06 -10.75
N VAL A 166 -7.98 9.02 -10.94
CA VAL A 166 -8.88 10.11 -10.56
C VAL A 166 -8.85 10.35 -9.04
N SER A 167 -8.88 9.28 -8.25
CA SER A 167 -8.81 9.34 -6.78
C SER A 167 -7.49 9.97 -6.29
N GLU A 168 -6.36 9.52 -6.83
CA GLU A 168 -5.03 10.04 -6.51
C GLU A 168 -4.86 11.49 -6.97
N ALA A 169 -5.36 11.82 -8.17
CA ALA A 169 -5.34 13.18 -8.70
C ALA A 169 -6.15 14.14 -7.81
N LEU A 170 -7.34 13.74 -7.36
CA LEU A 170 -8.14 14.55 -6.43
C LEU A 170 -7.44 14.69 -5.08
N THR A 171 -6.89 13.60 -4.53
CA THR A 171 -6.11 13.63 -3.28
C THR A 171 -4.92 14.59 -3.40
N SER A 172 -4.19 14.52 -4.52
CA SER A 172 -3.02 15.36 -4.78
C SER A 172 -3.34 16.84 -4.89
N ILE A 173 -4.55 17.23 -5.31
CA ILE A 173 -4.94 18.65 -5.24
C ILE A 173 -4.91 19.12 -3.79
N TRP A 174 -5.43 18.33 -2.86
CA TRP A 174 -5.48 18.69 -1.45
C TRP A 174 -4.14 18.59 -0.76
N GLU A 175 -3.24 17.73 -1.23
CA GLU A 175 -1.88 17.67 -0.66
C GLU A 175 -0.96 18.74 -1.29
N ASN A 176 -1.09 19.01 -2.59
CA ASN A 176 -0.04 19.64 -3.40
C ASN A 176 -0.52 20.77 -4.33
N ASP A 177 -1.80 21.15 -4.31
CA ASP A 177 -2.44 22.10 -5.25
C ASP A 177 -2.31 21.75 -6.75
N THR A 178 -2.08 20.47 -7.03
CA THR A 178 -1.93 19.94 -8.39
C THR A 178 -2.43 18.49 -8.46
N PRO A 179 -3.08 18.07 -9.56
CA PRO A 179 -3.46 16.68 -9.75
C PRO A 179 -2.27 15.76 -10.06
N THR A 180 -1.08 16.32 -10.29
CA THR A 180 0.14 15.57 -10.60
C THR A 180 0.81 15.07 -9.32
N LEU A 181 0.99 13.75 -9.22
CA LEU A 181 1.82 13.13 -8.18
C LEU A 181 3.30 13.48 -8.41
N ASP A 182 3.98 13.96 -7.38
CA ASP A 182 5.39 14.35 -7.46
C ASP A 182 6.32 13.22 -6.98
N TYR A 183 6.73 12.36 -7.92
CA TYR A 183 7.68 11.28 -7.65
C TYR A 183 9.10 11.77 -7.36
N ALA A 184 9.44 12.99 -7.78
CA ALA A 184 10.80 13.54 -7.68
C ALA A 184 10.97 14.45 -6.45
N TYR A 185 9.88 14.85 -5.78
CA TYR A 185 9.91 15.65 -4.57
C TYR A 185 10.79 15.01 -3.48
N SER A 186 11.59 15.83 -2.81
CA SER A 186 12.35 15.43 -1.63
C SER A 186 12.78 16.69 -0.87
N GLU A 187 12.44 16.76 0.42
CA GLU A 187 12.77 17.89 1.29
C GLU A 187 12.86 17.39 2.74
N ASN A 188 13.76 17.97 3.55
CA ASN A 188 13.61 17.90 4.99
C ASN A 188 12.74 19.10 5.39
N ILE A 189 11.49 18.82 5.74
CA ILE A 189 10.51 19.84 6.12
C ILE A 189 10.55 20.17 7.62
N ASP A 190 11.56 19.66 8.34
CA ASP A 190 11.81 19.86 9.76
C ASP A 190 10.63 19.43 10.67
N ASP A 191 9.91 18.37 10.27
CA ASP A 191 8.77 17.81 11.00
C ASP A 191 9.14 16.65 11.96
N GLY A 192 10.43 16.39 12.11
CA GLY A 192 10.97 15.32 12.96
C GLY A 192 10.98 13.93 12.31
N ARG A 193 10.73 13.80 11.01
CA ARG A 193 10.77 12.50 10.29
C ARG A 193 11.95 12.37 9.32
N GLY A 194 12.91 13.30 9.38
CA GLY A 194 14.01 13.38 8.44
C GLY A 194 13.54 13.88 7.07
N TYR A 195 14.11 13.36 5.99
CA TYR A 195 13.63 13.70 4.64
C TYR A 195 12.28 13.05 4.34
N THR A 196 11.38 13.85 3.75
CA THR A 196 10.08 13.50 3.18
C THR A 196 10.20 13.49 1.67
N SER A 197 9.83 12.40 0.98
CA SER A 197 10.13 12.22 -0.45
C SER A 197 9.03 11.49 -1.23
N GLY A 198 8.92 11.82 -2.51
CA GLY A 198 8.09 11.12 -3.48
C GLY A 198 6.58 11.32 -3.32
N ARG A 199 5.83 10.53 -4.11
CA ARG A 199 4.39 10.73 -4.39
C ARG A 199 3.45 10.69 -3.19
N ALA A 200 3.92 10.20 -2.04
CA ALA A 200 3.13 10.02 -0.82
C ALA A 200 3.85 10.57 0.43
N GLY A 201 4.93 11.33 0.26
CA GLY A 201 5.69 11.88 1.37
C GLY A 201 6.37 10.80 2.23
N PHE A 202 7.02 9.84 1.59
CA PHE A 202 7.75 8.78 2.29
C PHE A 202 8.88 9.37 3.13
N CYS A 203 8.99 8.99 4.40
CA CYS A 203 9.99 9.57 5.28
C CYS A 203 11.14 8.61 5.59
N THR A 204 12.36 9.14 5.61
CA THR A 204 13.54 8.36 6.02
C THR A 204 13.46 7.93 7.48
N GLY A 205 12.91 8.78 8.34
CA GLY A 205 12.79 8.55 9.77
C GLY A 205 11.70 7.59 10.21
N THR A 206 10.74 7.27 9.33
CA THR A 206 9.66 6.27 9.57
C THR A 206 9.85 4.99 8.75
N GLY A 207 10.95 4.89 8.00
CA GLY A 207 11.36 3.67 7.29
C GLY A 207 10.64 3.41 5.97
N ASP A 208 9.60 4.16 5.61
CA ASP A 208 8.88 4.00 4.34
C ASP A 208 9.67 4.52 3.13
N ALA A 209 10.47 5.58 3.27
CA ALA A 209 11.41 5.95 2.20
C ALA A 209 12.50 4.88 1.99
N ILE A 210 12.86 4.18 3.07
CA ILE A 210 13.85 3.08 3.03
C ILE A 210 13.29 1.90 2.24
N GLN A 211 12.00 1.59 2.39
CA GLN A 211 11.32 0.57 1.58
C GLN A 211 11.32 0.91 0.08
N VAL A 212 11.13 2.20 -0.27
CA VAL A 212 11.24 2.64 -1.68
C VAL A 212 12.65 2.42 -2.21
N VAL A 213 13.68 2.82 -1.45
CA VAL A 213 15.08 2.61 -1.85
C VAL A 213 15.43 1.13 -1.94
N GLN A 214 14.91 0.30 -1.02
CA GLN A 214 15.11 -1.15 -1.05
C GLN A 214 14.53 -1.75 -2.34
N CYS A 215 13.29 -1.43 -2.68
CA CYS A 215 12.68 -1.84 -3.94
C CYS A 215 13.52 -1.36 -5.14
N TYR A 216 13.90 -0.08 -5.16
CA TYR A 216 14.63 0.49 -6.29
C TYR A 216 16.02 -0.15 -6.46
N ARG A 217 16.68 -0.53 -5.36
CA ARG A 217 17.96 -1.28 -5.38
C ARG A 217 17.81 -2.69 -5.92
N ALA A 218 16.66 -3.35 -5.75
CA ALA A 218 16.42 -4.66 -6.35
C ALA A 218 16.25 -4.58 -7.89
N LEU A 219 15.79 -3.44 -8.40
CA LEU A 219 15.63 -3.21 -9.85
C LEU A 219 16.87 -2.59 -10.50
N ARG A 220 17.63 -1.79 -9.75
CA ARG A 220 18.69 -0.93 -10.30
C ARG A 220 19.94 -0.87 -9.41
N THR A 221 21.10 -1.05 -10.05
CA THR A 221 22.44 -0.84 -9.49
C THR A 221 22.93 0.59 -9.72
N GLU A 222 24.01 1.00 -9.07
CA GLU A 222 24.59 2.33 -9.31
C GLU A 222 25.01 2.52 -10.78
N ALA A 223 25.63 1.49 -11.37
CA ALA A 223 26.08 1.49 -12.76
C ALA A 223 24.93 1.65 -13.77
N ASN A 224 23.70 1.29 -13.39
CA ASN A 224 22.51 1.43 -14.24
C ASN A 224 21.58 2.58 -13.79
N GLY A 225 22.08 3.52 -12.98
CA GLY A 225 21.39 4.79 -12.71
C GLY A 225 20.71 4.90 -11.34
N ASN A 226 20.92 3.95 -10.43
CA ASN A 226 20.46 4.10 -9.04
C ASN A 226 21.40 5.00 -8.24
N ARG A 227 21.06 6.30 -8.14
CA ARG A 227 21.83 7.27 -7.33
C ARG A 227 21.66 7.05 -5.82
N LEU A 228 20.64 6.29 -5.41
CA LEU A 228 20.32 6.04 -4.01
C LEU A 228 21.11 4.87 -3.41
N ALA A 229 21.77 4.05 -4.24
CA ALA A 229 22.50 2.86 -3.80
C ALA A 229 23.58 3.17 -2.73
N LYS A 230 24.29 4.28 -2.87
CA LYS A 230 25.34 4.73 -1.93
C LYS A 230 24.83 5.06 -0.53
N TYR A 231 23.55 5.39 -0.36
CA TYR A 231 22.96 5.74 0.93
C TYR A 231 22.56 4.51 1.75
N TRP A 232 22.62 3.29 1.19
CA TRP A 232 22.02 2.11 1.82
C TRP A 232 22.55 1.80 3.22
N ASN A 233 23.85 1.97 3.46
CA ASN A 233 24.43 1.74 4.78
C ASN A 233 23.88 2.74 5.81
N ALA A 234 23.79 4.03 5.45
CA ALA A 234 23.21 5.06 6.31
C ALA A 234 21.71 4.81 6.57
N LEU A 235 20.95 4.45 5.54
CA LEU A 235 19.53 4.09 5.68
C LEU A 235 19.36 2.87 6.60
N THR A 236 20.23 1.86 6.50
CA THR A 236 20.18 0.68 7.38
C THR A 236 20.39 1.06 8.84
N VAL A 237 21.31 1.99 9.13
CA VAL A 237 21.53 2.53 10.49
C VAL A 237 20.28 3.24 11.00
N ILE A 238 19.68 4.12 10.18
CA ILE A 238 18.44 4.83 10.53
C ILE A 238 17.32 3.82 10.81
N ASN A 239 17.14 2.83 9.95
CA ASN A 239 16.10 1.81 10.10
C ASN A 239 16.28 0.97 11.36
N ASN A 240 17.49 0.53 11.67
CA ASN A 240 17.76 -0.26 12.87
C ASN A 240 17.47 0.55 14.15
N ARG A 241 17.74 1.86 14.12
CA ARG A 241 17.38 2.77 15.22
C ARG A 241 15.86 2.94 15.33
N PHE A 242 15.16 3.14 14.21
CA PHE A 242 13.70 3.16 14.17
C PHE A 242 13.10 1.87 14.76
N LEU A 243 13.55 0.69 14.30
CA LEU A 243 13.04 -0.60 14.78
C LEU A 243 13.36 -0.89 16.25
N SER A 244 14.49 -0.40 16.77
CA SER A 244 14.85 -0.62 18.18
C SER A 244 14.14 0.32 19.15
N THR A 245 13.75 1.51 18.69
CA THR A 245 13.12 2.54 19.54
C THR A 245 11.60 2.62 19.36
N GLY A 246 11.10 2.27 18.16
CA GLY A 246 9.72 2.55 17.75
C GLY A 246 9.44 4.03 17.48
N GLU A 247 10.47 4.89 17.53
CA GLU A 247 10.35 6.34 17.43
C GLU A 247 10.80 6.83 16.05
N SER A 248 10.17 7.90 15.54
CA SER A 248 10.61 8.54 14.29
C SER A 248 12.04 9.09 14.42
N GLN A 249 12.85 8.91 13.37
CA GLN A 249 14.24 9.35 13.35
C GLN A 249 14.37 10.69 12.62
N ALA A 250 14.51 11.76 13.40
CA ALA A 250 14.53 13.13 12.86
C ALA A 250 15.83 13.51 12.12
N SER A 251 16.96 12.88 12.45
CA SER A 251 18.28 13.26 11.92
C SER A 251 18.42 12.94 10.43
N THR A 252 18.96 13.88 9.67
CA THR A 252 19.41 13.69 8.27
C THR A 252 20.93 13.52 8.16
N ALA A 253 21.68 13.71 9.25
CA ALA A 253 23.13 13.81 9.23
C ALA A 253 23.83 12.58 8.64
N GLU A 254 23.29 11.39 8.91
CA GLU A 254 23.80 10.14 8.36
C GLU A 254 23.72 10.08 6.83
N LEU A 255 22.70 10.71 6.24
CA LEU A 255 22.53 10.80 4.78
C LEU A 255 23.33 11.97 4.21
N ASP A 256 23.33 13.12 4.88
CA ASP A 256 24.11 14.31 4.50
C ASP A 256 25.61 14.01 4.41
N ALA A 257 26.12 13.13 5.27
CA ALA A 257 27.52 12.67 5.24
C ALA A 257 27.87 11.84 3.99
N VAL A 258 26.87 11.25 3.32
CA VAL A 258 27.04 10.45 2.09
C VAL A 258 26.88 11.31 0.84
N GLY A 259 25.97 12.29 0.87
CA GLY A 259 25.73 13.19 -0.25
C GLY A 259 24.46 14.02 -0.11
N ASN A 260 24.04 14.63 -1.21
CA ASN A 260 22.82 15.42 -1.26
C ASN A 260 21.61 14.53 -1.56
N TRP A 261 20.97 14.03 -0.50
CA TRP A 261 19.81 13.13 -0.60
C TRP A 261 18.71 13.66 -1.51
N THR A 262 18.31 14.92 -1.35
CA THR A 262 17.19 15.49 -2.08
C THR A 262 17.49 15.61 -3.58
N ALA A 263 18.71 16.03 -3.93
CA ALA A 263 19.16 16.09 -5.31
C ALA A 263 19.27 14.69 -5.95
N ASP A 264 19.78 13.70 -5.21
CA ASP A 264 19.94 12.34 -5.71
C ASP A 264 18.60 11.59 -5.85
N TRP A 265 17.64 11.86 -4.96
CA TRP A 265 16.26 11.39 -5.10
C TRP A 265 15.64 11.92 -6.39
N ALA A 266 15.66 13.23 -6.59
CA ALA A 266 15.13 13.86 -7.81
C ALA A 266 15.86 13.35 -9.07
N ALA A 267 17.19 13.19 -9.00
CA ALA A 267 17.99 12.65 -10.09
C ALA A 267 17.73 11.17 -10.38
N SER A 268 17.14 10.41 -9.46
CA SER A 268 16.69 9.03 -9.71
C SER A 268 15.38 8.98 -10.52
N PHE A 269 14.78 10.14 -10.80
CA PHE A 269 13.58 10.30 -11.62
C PHE A 269 13.84 11.16 -12.89
N ASN A 270 14.95 10.94 -13.60
CA ASN A 270 15.36 11.82 -14.71
C ASN A 270 15.21 11.22 -16.13
N THR A 271 15.51 9.95 -16.36
CA THR A 271 15.41 9.26 -17.66
C THR A 271 14.17 8.38 -17.75
N ALA A 272 13.74 7.99 -18.95
CA ALA A 272 12.55 7.15 -19.12
C ALA A 272 12.63 5.83 -18.33
N ALA A 273 13.78 5.15 -18.36
CA ALA A 273 13.98 3.88 -17.66
C ALA A 273 13.99 4.06 -16.13
N THR A 274 14.76 5.02 -15.61
CA THR A 274 14.82 5.28 -14.15
C THR A 274 13.48 5.76 -13.61
N LYS A 275 12.74 6.59 -14.36
CA LYS A 275 11.38 7.03 -14.03
C LYS A 275 10.40 5.87 -13.91
N ALA A 276 10.43 4.91 -14.84
CA ALA A 276 9.52 3.77 -14.82
C ALA A 276 9.70 2.91 -13.57
N ASP A 277 10.94 2.52 -13.27
CA ASP A 277 11.24 1.67 -12.11
C ASP A 277 11.04 2.40 -10.77
N PHE A 278 11.43 3.68 -10.70
CA PHE A 278 11.28 4.46 -9.47
C PHE A 278 9.80 4.76 -9.19
N LYS A 279 9.00 5.03 -10.23
CA LYS A 279 7.54 5.13 -10.15
C LYS A 279 6.95 3.81 -9.65
N LEU A 280 7.35 2.69 -10.23
CA LEU A 280 6.87 1.36 -9.83
C LEU A 280 7.10 1.11 -8.34
N CYS A 281 8.31 1.36 -7.84
CA CYS A 281 8.63 1.16 -6.43
C CYS A 281 7.85 2.08 -5.50
N GLN A 282 7.75 3.36 -5.84
CA GLN A 282 6.94 4.29 -5.06
C GLN A 282 5.45 3.91 -5.07
N ASP A 283 4.91 3.45 -6.19
CA ASP A 283 3.53 2.98 -6.28
C ASP A 283 3.30 1.73 -5.44
N GLN A 284 4.21 0.76 -5.49
CA GLN A 284 4.12 -0.47 -4.70
C GLN A 284 4.15 -0.17 -3.19
N VAL A 285 5.04 0.70 -2.75
CA VAL A 285 5.12 1.09 -1.33
C VAL A 285 3.88 1.89 -0.92
N SER A 286 3.44 2.86 -1.74
CA SER A 286 2.20 3.59 -1.48
C SER A 286 0.99 2.64 -1.41
N ASP A 287 0.96 1.63 -2.28
CA ASP A 287 -0.13 0.67 -2.32
C ASP A 287 -0.11 -0.28 -1.13
N ALA A 288 1.06 -0.73 -0.70
CA ALA A 288 1.20 -1.61 0.46
C ALA A 288 0.80 -0.89 1.76
N LEU A 289 1.19 0.39 1.90
CA LEU A 289 1.01 1.14 3.14
C LEU A 289 -0.35 1.85 3.25
N TYR A 290 -0.91 2.31 2.13
CA TYR A 290 -2.09 3.19 2.16
C TYR A 290 -3.28 2.60 1.39
N TYR A 291 -3.09 2.25 0.12
CA TYR A 291 -4.20 1.87 -0.76
C TYR A 291 -4.78 0.49 -0.42
N THR A 292 -3.94 -0.53 -0.32
CA THR A 292 -4.39 -1.91 -0.10
C THR A 292 -5.09 -2.07 1.25
N PRO A 293 -4.54 -1.58 2.38
CA PRO A 293 -5.20 -1.70 3.67
C PRO A 293 -6.60 -1.07 3.69
N ILE A 294 -6.75 0.12 3.10
CA ILE A 294 -8.05 0.80 3.10
C ILE A 294 -9.04 0.20 2.11
N MET A 295 -8.59 -0.38 0.99
CA MET A 295 -9.48 -1.14 0.09
C MET A 295 -9.95 -2.47 0.72
N ASN A 296 -9.12 -3.08 1.58
CA ASN A 296 -9.51 -4.24 2.38
C ASN A 296 -10.57 -3.86 3.41
N GLU A 297 -10.44 -2.71 4.07
CA GLU A 297 -11.51 -2.17 4.91
C GLU A 297 -12.78 -1.89 4.10
N ALA A 298 -12.65 -1.31 2.91
CA ALA A 298 -13.81 -1.07 2.07
C ALA A 298 -14.56 -2.36 1.72
N THR A 299 -13.81 -3.42 1.40
CA THR A 299 -14.36 -4.76 1.12
C THR A 299 -15.03 -5.35 2.37
N ARG A 300 -14.36 -5.29 3.53
CA ARG A 300 -14.91 -5.76 4.81
C ARG A 300 -16.26 -5.14 5.12
N TRP A 301 -16.40 -3.83 4.93
CA TRP A 301 -17.62 -3.09 5.26
C TRP A 301 -18.69 -3.16 4.17
N GLY A 302 -18.38 -3.77 3.01
CA GLY A 302 -19.32 -3.98 1.92
C GLY A 302 -19.46 -2.78 0.98
N PHE A 303 -18.46 -1.90 0.90
CA PHE A 303 -18.49 -0.75 -0.02
C PHE A 303 -18.08 -1.16 -1.42
N THR A 304 -18.93 -0.81 -2.38
CA THR A 304 -18.76 -1.22 -3.78
C THR A 304 -18.45 -0.04 -4.69
N GLN A 305 -18.88 1.17 -4.31
CA GLN A 305 -18.81 2.33 -5.18
C GLN A 305 -17.41 2.97 -5.18
N ALA A 306 -16.96 3.39 -6.37
CA ALA A 306 -15.65 4.01 -6.55
C ALA A 306 -15.51 5.32 -5.77
N LEU A 307 -16.59 6.09 -5.66
CA LEU A 307 -16.59 7.33 -4.89
C LEU A 307 -16.33 7.08 -3.39
N THR A 308 -16.95 6.05 -2.80
CA THR A 308 -16.73 5.67 -1.38
C THR A 308 -15.28 5.26 -1.16
N LYS A 309 -14.78 4.38 -2.03
CA LYS A 309 -13.38 3.90 -1.99
C LYS A 309 -12.37 5.04 -2.14
N ALA A 310 -12.64 6.02 -3.02
CA ALA A 310 -11.80 7.21 -3.18
C ALA A 310 -11.80 8.11 -1.94
N ALA A 311 -12.96 8.33 -1.32
CA ALA A 311 -13.06 9.11 -0.07
C ALA A 311 -12.33 8.43 1.10
N LEU A 312 -12.35 7.10 1.14
CA LEU A 312 -11.60 6.29 2.10
C LEU A 312 -10.10 6.38 1.86
N TYR A 313 -9.65 6.27 0.61
CA TYR A 313 -8.23 6.44 0.26
C TYR A 313 -7.69 7.82 0.65
N ASP A 314 -8.41 8.88 0.30
CA ASP A 314 -8.04 10.25 0.67
C ASP A 314 -8.02 10.45 2.20
N ALA A 315 -8.91 9.79 2.94
CA ALA A 315 -8.88 9.78 4.40
C ALA A 315 -7.67 9.01 4.96
N ALA A 316 -7.29 7.89 4.34
CA ALA A 316 -6.11 7.11 4.76
C ALA A 316 -4.80 7.87 4.51
N ILE A 317 -4.71 8.63 3.41
CA ILE A 317 -3.57 9.54 3.16
C ILE A 317 -3.54 10.67 4.20
N ASN A 318 -4.68 11.30 4.47
CA ASN A 318 -4.74 12.47 5.35
C ASN A 318 -4.61 12.14 6.85
N HIS A 319 -5.20 11.04 7.30
CA HIS A 319 -5.34 10.69 8.72
C HIS A 319 -4.57 9.42 9.11
N GLY A 320 -3.87 8.79 8.17
CA GLY A 320 -3.36 7.43 8.34
C GLY A 320 -4.48 6.37 8.38
N GLU A 321 -4.08 5.10 8.35
CA GLU A 321 -5.03 3.97 8.37
C GLU A 321 -5.87 3.95 9.67
N SER A 322 -5.23 4.18 10.82
CA SER A 322 -5.90 4.17 12.12
C SER A 322 -6.94 5.29 12.25
N GLY A 323 -6.61 6.49 11.76
CA GLY A 323 -7.53 7.63 11.71
C GLY A 323 -8.71 7.37 10.77
N ALA A 324 -8.46 6.83 9.58
CA ALA A 324 -9.53 6.43 8.66
C ALA A 324 -10.47 5.38 9.28
N LYS A 325 -9.92 4.36 9.96
CA LYS A 325 -10.69 3.34 10.70
C LYS A 325 -11.51 3.93 11.85
N ALA A 326 -10.99 4.94 12.55
CA ALA A 326 -11.72 5.63 13.61
C ALA A 326 -12.93 6.41 13.04
N ILE A 327 -12.79 7.04 11.87
CA ILE A 327 -13.89 7.73 11.19
C ILE A 327 -14.93 6.71 10.68
N ILE A 328 -14.50 5.58 10.11
CA ILE A 328 -15.40 4.46 9.73
C ILE A 328 -16.23 4.01 10.94
N ARG A 329 -15.58 3.74 12.08
CA ARG A 329 -16.25 3.34 13.32
C ARG A 329 -17.26 4.38 13.80
N SER A 330 -16.91 5.66 13.69
CA SER A 330 -17.76 6.78 14.07
C SER A 330 -19.00 6.89 13.15
N ALA A 331 -18.84 6.66 11.86
CA ALA A 331 -19.94 6.62 10.89
C ALA A 331 -20.88 5.43 11.16
N ASN A 332 -20.31 4.22 11.36
CA ASN A 332 -21.04 3.02 11.71
C ASN A 332 -21.89 3.22 12.99
N THR A 333 -21.27 3.77 14.03
CA THR A 333 -21.95 4.05 15.31
C THR A 333 -23.09 5.06 15.12
N ALA A 334 -22.84 6.14 14.37
CA ALA A 334 -23.85 7.15 14.10
C ALA A 334 -25.03 6.66 13.23
N LEU A 335 -24.87 5.53 12.54
CA LEU A 335 -25.91 4.84 11.77
C LEU A 335 -26.55 3.67 12.52
N GLY A 336 -26.25 3.51 13.81
CA GLY A 336 -26.84 2.48 14.67
C GLY A 336 -26.12 1.13 14.63
N ASN A 337 -24.98 1.01 13.94
CA ASN A 337 -24.12 -0.17 13.97
C ASN A 337 -23.01 -0.03 15.02
N SER A 338 -23.38 0.16 16.30
CA SER A 338 -22.42 0.28 17.40
C SER A 338 -21.64 -1.02 17.65
N GLY A 339 -22.25 -2.18 17.34
CA GLY A 339 -21.62 -3.50 17.41
C GLY A 339 -20.59 -3.79 16.31
N GLN A 340 -20.39 -2.87 15.35
CA GLN A 340 -19.40 -3.01 14.27
C GLN A 340 -19.61 -4.28 13.42
N VAL A 341 -20.87 -4.62 13.15
CA VAL A 341 -21.27 -5.76 12.31
C VAL A 341 -20.92 -5.48 10.84
N ALA A 342 -20.21 -6.41 10.21
CA ALA A 342 -19.77 -6.32 8.83
C ALA A 342 -20.47 -7.39 7.94
N PRO A 343 -20.87 -7.06 6.70
CA PRO A 343 -20.80 -5.73 6.08
C PRO A 343 -21.79 -4.75 6.75
N VAL A 344 -21.44 -3.47 6.80
CA VAL A 344 -22.35 -2.42 7.31
C VAL A 344 -23.41 -2.08 6.27
N ILE A 345 -23.08 -2.21 4.98
CA ILE A 345 -24.05 -2.03 3.91
C ILE A 345 -25.09 -3.15 3.97
N GLY A 346 -26.36 -2.76 3.99
CA GLY A 346 -27.51 -3.67 4.16
C GLY A 346 -27.88 -3.92 5.62
N TYR A 347 -26.95 -3.75 6.58
CA TYR A 347 -27.26 -3.88 8.00
C TYR A 347 -28.30 -2.84 8.42
N ASN A 348 -29.45 -3.27 8.95
CA ASN A 348 -30.59 -2.41 9.30
C ASN A 348 -31.01 -1.43 8.18
N GLY A 349 -30.85 -1.82 6.91
CA GLY A 349 -31.22 -0.98 5.77
C GLY A 349 -30.25 0.18 5.48
N ILE A 350 -29.04 0.19 6.06
CA ILE A 350 -28.01 1.18 5.75
C ILE A 350 -27.60 1.06 4.28
N THR A 351 -27.84 2.13 3.52
CA THR A 351 -27.39 2.24 2.12
C THR A 351 -25.98 2.82 2.06
N GLU A 352 -25.24 2.51 1.00
CA GLU A 352 -23.91 3.08 0.78
C GLU A 352 -23.95 4.61 0.65
N ASN A 353 -25.07 5.17 0.13
CA ASN A 353 -25.28 6.61 0.10
C ASN A 353 -25.42 7.24 1.49
N ALA A 354 -26.26 6.65 2.35
CA ALA A 354 -26.41 7.11 3.73
C ALA A 354 -25.10 6.95 4.52
N TRP A 355 -24.36 5.86 4.25
CA TRP A 355 -23.08 5.60 4.87
C TRP A 355 -22.02 6.62 4.46
N LEU A 356 -21.82 6.85 3.16
CA LEU A 356 -20.84 7.81 2.67
C LEU A 356 -21.16 9.22 3.17
N GLN A 357 -22.43 9.64 3.16
CA GLN A 357 -22.83 10.92 3.74
C GLN A 357 -22.37 11.03 5.21
N LYS A 358 -22.65 10.01 6.02
CA LYS A 358 -22.29 10.05 7.45
C LYS A 358 -20.78 10.01 7.66
N PHE A 359 -20.05 9.23 6.86
CA PHE A 359 -18.59 9.20 6.87
C PHE A 359 -18.00 10.59 6.58
N LEU A 360 -18.49 11.27 5.54
CA LEU A 360 -18.05 12.61 5.18
C LEU A 360 -18.39 13.63 6.28
N GLU A 361 -19.58 13.56 6.88
CA GLU A 361 -19.93 14.40 8.03
C GLU A 361 -18.97 14.19 9.21
N LYS A 362 -18.64 12.93 9.54
CA LYS A 362 -17.69 12.63 10.63
C LYS A 362 -16.27 13.07 10.32
N ARG A 363 -15.81 12.91 9.09
CA ARG A 363 -14.50 13.39 8.66
C ARG A 363 -14.41 14.92 8.69
N ARG A 364 -15.46 15.60 8.23
CA ARG A 364 -15.60 17.06 8.33
C ARG A 364 -15.49 17.50 9.79
N ASP A 365 -16.20 16.85 10.71
CA ASP A 365 -16.17 17.21 12.13
C ASP A 365 -14.76 17.05 12.73
N VAL A 366 -14.02 15.98 12.34
CA VAL A 366 -12.62 15.78 12.76
C VAL A 366 -11.72 16.91 12.26
N LEU A 367 -11.78 17.24 10.96
CA LEU A 367 -10.94 18.29 10.38
C LEU A 367 -11.28 19.68 10.92
N ALA A 368 -12.57 19.98 11.11
CA ALA A 368 -13.03 21.26 11.62
C ALA A 368 -12.74 21.47 13.11
N GLY A 369 -12.61 20.38 13.87
CA GLY A 369 -12.24 20.40 15.28
C GLY A 369 -10.75 20.63 15.56
N ASP A 370 -9.91 20.60 14.52
CA ASP A 370 -8.47 20.82 14.64
C ASP A 370 -8.06 22.10 13.91
N SER A 371 -7.55 23.09 14.66
CA SER A 371 -7.11 24.37 14.10
C SER A 371 -6.02 24.24 13.02
N THR A 372 -5.26 23.15 13.05
CA THR A 372 -4.25 22.83 12.06
C THR A 372 -4.89 22.50 10.72
N TRP A 373 -6.06 21.85 10.74
CA TRP A 373 -6.70 21.21 9.58
C TRP A 373 -7.99 21.88 9.11
N VAL A 374 -8.43 22.93 9.78
CA VAL A 374 -9.72 23.59 9.52
C VAL A 374 -9.89 24.07 8.07
N ASP A 375 -8.80 24.43 7.37
CA ASP A 375 -8.87 24.83 5.96
C ASP A 375 -8.95 23.63 4.99
N ALA A 376 -8.68 22.41 5.45
CA ALA A 376 -8.73 21.21 4.62
C ALA A 376 -10.15 20.65 4.45
N VAL A 377 -11.16 21.23 5.10
CA VAL A 377 -12.54 20.70 5.10
C VAL A 377 -13.17 20.70 3.69
N ASP A 378 -12.74 21.61 2.80
CA ASP A 378 -13.16 21.63 1.39
C ASP A 378 -12.87 20.30 0.66
N ARG A 379 -11.85 19.54 1.09
CA ARG A 379 -11.54 18.22 0.52
C ARG A 379 -12.70 17.24 0.69
N VAL A 380 -13.34 17.28 1.85
CA VAL A 380 -14.49 16.43 2.18
C VAL A 380 -15.70 16.90 1.38
N ALA A 381 -15.83 18.20 1.17
CA ALA A 381 -16.91 18.81 0.40
C ALA A 381 -16.87 18.37 -1.08
N ALA A 382 -15.70 18.09 -1.65
CA ALA A 382 -15.58 17.54 -2.99
C ALA A 382 -16.22 16.16 -3.15
N TYR A 383 -16.00 15.25 -2.21
CA TYR A 383 -16.68 13.95 -2.20
C TYR A 383 -18.19 14.09 -1.96
N GLU A 384 -18.61 15.02 -1.09
CA GLU A 384 -20.03 15.29 -0.84
C GLU A 384 -20.74 15.83 -2.10
N LYS A 385 -20.09 16.73 -2.84
CA LYS A 385 -20.58 17.21 -4.14
C LYS A 385 -20.74 16.04 -5.12
N GLN A 386 -19.72 15.19 -5.27
CA GLN A 386 -19.81 14.04 -6.18
C GLN A 386 -20.92 13.05 -5.76
N ARG A 387 -21.13 12.87 -4.45
CA ARG A 387 -22.22 12.06 -3.90
C ARG A 387 -23.57 12.61 -4.30
N ARG A 388 -23.77 13.93 -4.14
CA ARG A 388 -24.99 14.65 -4.50
C ARG A 388 -25.27 14.64 -6.01
N LEU A 389 -24.22 14.68 -6.84
CA LEU A 389 -24.30 14.58 -8.29
C LEU A 389 -24.49 13.14 -8.80
N GLY A 390 -24.39 12.13 -7.93
CA GLY A 390 -24.51 10.73 -8.31
C GLY A 390 -23.33 10.17 -9.11
N ASN A 391 -22.14 10.79 -9.02
CA ASN A 391 -20.92 10.33 -9.70
C ASN A 391 -20.26 9.14 -8.97
N TRP A 392 -21.05 8.11 -8.68
CA TRP A 392 -20.67 6.96 -7.85
C TRP A 392 -19.54 6.11 -8.42
N SER A 393 -19.44 6.04 -9.74
CA SER A 393 -18.42 5.28 -10.47
C SER A 393 -17.16 6.08 -10.81
N LEU A 394 -17.15 7.39 -10.52
CA LEU A 394 -16.16 8.34 -11.06
C LEU A 394 -16.12 8.32 -12.60
N GLY A 395 -17.25 8.01 -13.22
CA GLY A 395 -17.40 7.85 -14.67
C GLY A 395 -17.64 9.15 -15.43
N THR A 396 -17.85 10.26 -14.71
CA THR A 396 -17.96 11.60 -15.29
C THR A 396 -16.86 12.52 -14.77
N ALA A 397 -16.50 13.52 -15.56
CA ALA A 397 -15.49 14.49 -15.18
C ALA A 397 -15.94 15.26 -13.92
N LEU A 398 -15.00 15.49 -13.00
CA LEU A 398 -15.25 16.18 -11.74
C LEU A 398 -14.35 17.39 -11.56
N ARG A 399 -14.78 18.30 -10.69
CA ARG A 399 -14.05 19.50 -10.28
C ARG A 399 -14.05 19.62 -8.77
N ASN A 400 -13.00 20.22 -8.23
CA ASN A 400 -12.91 20.65 -6.83
C ASN A 400 -13.45 22.08 -6.61
N ASP A 401 -14.34 22.56 -7.48
CA ASP A 401 -15.03 23.85 -7.37
C ASP A 401 -16.17 23.80 -6.33
N VAL A 402 -15.77 23.52 -5.09
CA VAL A 402 -16.68 23.42 -3.95
C VAL A 402 -15.99 23.90 -2.69
N ARG A 403 -16.76 24.59 -1.84
CA ARG A 403 -16.33 24.91 -0.48
C ARG A 403 -17.22 24.17 0.49
N ALA A 404 -16.67 23.73 1.61
CA ALA A 404 -17.40 23.12 2.71
C ALA A 404 -18.59 23.98 3.16
N ARG A 405 -18.44 25.30 3.11
CA ARG A 405 -19.52 26.23 3.43
C ARG A 405 -20.74 26.12 2.50
N ASP A 406 -20.52 25.76 1.25
CA ASP A 406 -21.58 25.59 0.25
C ASP A 406 -22.32 24.26 0.44
N CYS A 407 -21.69 23.28 1.12
CA CYS A 407 -22.31 22.00 1.46
C CYS A 407 -23.00 21.98 2.83
N TRP A 408 -22.46 22.72 3.82
CA TRP A 408 -22.82 22.58 5.24
C TRP A 408 -22.95 23.90 6.03
N GLY A 409 -22.82 25.10 5.42
CA GLY A 409 -23.09 26.39 6.09
C GLY A 409 -21.87 27.27 6.41
N THR A 410 -22.09 28.49 6.93
CA THR A 410 -21.19 29.67 6.79
C THR A 410 -19.89 29.70 7.62
N THR A 411 -19.54 28.66 8.35
CA THR A 411 -18.43 28.70 9.33
C THR A 411 -17.11 28.09 8.88
N TYR A 412 -17.02 27.52 7.68
CA TYR A 412 -15.78 26.90 7.20
C TYR A 412 -14.90 27.88 6.42
N PRO A 413 -13.60 27.98 6.74
CA PRO A 413 -12.66 28.76 5.95
C PRO A 413 -12.50 28.18 4.54
N SER A 414 -12.00 29.00 3.62
CA SER A 414 -11.73 28.55 2.25
C SER A 414 -10.34 27.94 2.22
N SER A 415 -10.21 26.77 1.63
CA SER A 415 -8.92 26.13 1.40
C SER A 415 -8.04 26.95 0.44
N GLY A 416 -8.64 27.55 -0.60
CA GLY A 416 -7.91 28.41 -1.54
C GLY A 416 -7.12 27.64 -2.60
N TYR A 417 -7.28 26.31 -2.68
CA TYR A 417 -6.71 25.49 -3.75
C TYR A 417 -7.25 25.91 -5.12
N THR A 418 -6.39 25.78 -6.13
CA THR A 418 -6.71 25.99 -7.53
C THR A 418 -7.75 24.96 -7.99
N VAL A 419 -8.81 25.43 -8.64
CA VAL A 419 -9.80 24.54 -9.24
C VAL A 419 -9.20 23.83 -10.46
N ARG A 420 -9.37 22.52 -10.51
CA ARG A 420 -8.98 21.62 -11.59
C ARG A 420 -10.20 20.82 -12.05
N LEU A 421 -10.22 20.49 -13.34
CA LEU A 421 -11.13 19.49 -13.90
C LEU A 421 -10.35 18.21 -14.12
N ILE A 422 -10.87 17.09 -13.63
CA ILE A 422 -10.30 15.75 -13.80
C ILE A 422 -11.29 14.90 -14.59
N ASN A 423 -10.84 14.35 -15.72
CA ASN A 423 -11.63 13.46 -16.57
C ASN A 423 -11.58 12.02 -16.04
N PRO A 424 -12.54 11.15 -16.43
CA PRO A 424 -12.57 9.76 -15.99
C PRO A 424 -11.32 8.93 -16.32
N ASP A 425 -10.52 9.33 -17.31
CA ASP A 425 -9.25 8.68 -17.68
C ASP A 425 -8.04 9.18 -16.86
N GLY A 426 -8.25 10.15 -15.96
CA GLY A 426 -7.23 10.79 -15.15
C GLY A 426 -6.55 11.99 -15.81
N THR A 427 -6.88 12.33 -17.06
CA THR A 427 -6.40 13.59 -17.66
C THR A 427 -7.04 14.79 -16.97
N TRP A 428 -6.35 15.92 -16.91
CA TRP A 428 -6.83 17.08 -16.18
C TRP A 428 -6.52 18.40 -16.89
N SER A 429 -7.27 19.44 -16.53
CA SER A 429 -7.09 20.80 -17.03
C SER A 429 -7.41 21.84 -15.96
N THR A 430 -7.06 23.10 -16.21
CA THR A 430 -7.44 24.23 -15.36
C THR A 430 -8.58 24.98 -16.04
N PRO A 431 -9.80 24.99 -15.47
CA PRO A 431 -10.92 25.70 -16.05
C PRO A 431 -10.65 27.21 -16.09
N GLY A 432 -11.00 27.87 -17.21
CA GLY A 432 -10.90 29.34 -17.33
C GLY A 432 -11.90 30.10 -16.47
N SER A 433 -12.99 29.46 -16.05
CA SER A 433 -13.97 29.98 -15.09
C SER A 433 -14.66 28.84 -14.34
N TYR A 434 -15.15 29.14 -13.13
CA TYR A 434 -15.87 28.21 -12.27
C TYR A 434 -16.71 28.98 -11.24
N THR A 435 -17.73 28.32 -10.72
CA THR A 435 -18.54 28.79 -9.58
C THR A 435 -18.49 27.74 -8.50
N TYR A 436 -18.19 28.16 -7.27
CA TYR A 436 -18.24 27.26 -6.13
C TYR A 436 -19.69 26.87 -5.83
N ALA A 437 -19.97 25.57 -5.84
CA ALA A 437 -21.28 25.02 -5.51
C ALA A 437 -21.15 23.58 -5.03
N CYS A 438 -22.02 23.17 -4.10
CA CYS A 438 -22.11 21.78 -3.65
C CYS A 438 -23.09 20.94 -4.50
N GLN A 439 -23.93 21.58 -5.30
CA GLN A 439 -24.83 20.98 -6.29
C GLN A 439 -24.89 21.85 -7.53
#